data_AF-A0A662VE24-F1
#
_entry.id   AF-A0A662VE24-F1
#
_cell.length_a   1.000
_cell.length_b   1.000
_cell.length_c   1.000
_cell.angle_alpha   90.00
_cell.angle_beta   90.00
_cell.angle_gamma   90.00
#
_symmetry.space_group_name_H-M   'P 1'
#
loop_
_entity.id
_entity.type
_entity.pdbx_description
1 polymer ?
#
loop_
_entity_poly.entity_id
_entity_poly.type
_entity_poly.pdbx_seq_one_letter_code
_entity_poly.pdbx_strand_id
1 'polypeptide(L)'
;MPRKILPWIFLAPLLFMILLFWLVPVGLTVFLSFTDVTYKNFVKFVHGVEGSFRYTLDNFRNVLGGDPYIPEIAKITLLYIGTVLSINAFYALALSISIVYLIKNEVLSTIMRVVWLLPRITPAVVYGFLWMWLISPGTGPLYQFFASMGIAPGSWLLEKP
;
A
#
# COMPACT_ATOMS: atom_id res chain seq x y z
N MET A 1 29.80 -20.58 29.08
CA MET A 1 29.61 -19.94 27.76
C MET A 1 29.83 -18.43 27.92
N PRO A 2 30.56 -17.75 27.00
CA PRO A 2 30.81 -16.32 27.15
C PRO A 2 29.48 -15.57 27.03
N ARG A 3 29.13 -14.78 28.05
CA ARG A 3 27.86 -14.02 28.15
C ARG A 3 27.52 -13.16 26.92
N LYS A 4 28.50 -12.89 26.05
CA LYS A 4 28.35 -12.11 24.80
C LYS A 4 27.74 -12.88 23.63
N ILE A 5 27.78 -14.22 23.61
CA ILE A 5 27.25 -15.05 22.51
C ILE A 5 25.76 -15.39 22.69
N LEU A 6 25.29 -15.41 23.94
CA LEU A 6 23.93 -15.80 24.26
C LEU A 6 22.85 -14.94 23.54
N PRO A 7 22.96 -13.60 23.46
CA PRO A 7 22.01 -12.78 22.70
C PRO A 7 21.98 -13.12 21.20
N TRP A 8 23.12 -13.43 20.59
CA TRP A 8 23.19 -13.77 19.17
C TRP A 8 22.53 -15.11 18.85
N ILE A 9 22.62 -16.09 19.76
CA ILE A 9 21.93 -17.38 19.58
C ILE A 9 20.42 -17.19 19.64
N PHE A 10 19.91 -16.34 20.56
CA PHE A 10 18.48 -16.03 20.63
C PHE A 10 17.99 -15.20 19.43
N LEU A 11 18.84 -14.33 18.88
CA LEU A 11 18.52 -13.55 17.68
C LEU A 11 18.69 -14.34 16.38
N ALA A 12 19.52 -15.38 16.37
CA ALA A 12 19.85 -16.16 15.18
C ALA A 12 18.63 -16.65 14.37
N PRO A 13 17.58 -17.26 14.97
CA PRO A 13 16.42 -17.69 14.19
C PRO A 13 15.67 -16.52 13.55
N LEU A 14 15.53 -15.38 14.25
CA LEU A 14 14.90 -14.17 13.69
C LEU A 14 15.73 -13.59 12.55
N LEU A 15 17.05 -13.43 12.75
CA LEU A 15 17.95 -12.90 11.74
C LEU A 15 18.01 -13.80 10.52
N PHE A 16 17.97 -15.12 10.71
CA PHE A 16 17.88 -16.08 9.61
C PHE A 16 16.60 -15.90 8.79
N MET A 17 15.44 -15.72 9.44
CA MET A 17 14.18 -15.46 8.72
C MET A 17 14.21 -14.13 7.97
N ILE A 18 14.73 -13.06 8.57
CA ILE A 18 14.89 -11.75 7.91
C ILE A 18 15.83 -11.88 6.71
N LEU A 19 16.94 -12.59 6.86
CA LEU A 19 17.88 -12.79 5.77
C LEU A 19 17.21 -13.56 4.62
N LEU A 20 16.60 -14.70 4.93
CA LEU A 20 16.06 -15.63 3.93
C LEU A 20 14.82 -15.10 3.21
N PHE A 21 13.88 -14.47 3.93
CA PHE A 21 12.59 -14.07 3.37
C PHE A 21 12.44 -12.59 3.08
N TRP A 22 13.38 -11.75 3.55
CA TRP A 22 13.36 -10.30 3.28
C TRP A 22 14.56 -9.88 2.44
N LEU A 23 15.78 -10.12 2.92
CA LEU A 23 16.98 -9.63 2.26
C LEU A 23 17.30 -10.38 0.96
N VAL A 24 17.17 -11.71 0.95
CA VAL A 24 17.41 -12.51 -0.25
C VAL A 24 16.45 -12.13 -1.39
N PRO A 25 15.12 -12.01 -1.18
CA PRO A 25 14.22 -11.54 -2.23
C PRO A 25 14.53 -10.13 -2.72
N VAL A 26 14.91 -9.21 -1.84
CA VAL A 26 15.31 -7.84 -2.23
C VAL A 26 16.61 -7.87 -3.05
N GLY A 27 17.59 -8.66 -2.65
CA GLY A 27 18.82 -8.84 -3.43
C GLY A 27 18.53 -9.44 -4.81
N LEU A 28 17.61 -10.41 -4.88
CA LEU A 28 17.17 -11.01 -6.13
C LEU A 28 16.45 -9.99 -7.03
N THR A 29 15.54 -9.17 -6.50
CA THR A 29 14.85 -8.16 -7.32
C THR A 29 15.81 -7.09 -7.84
N VAL A 30 16.78 -6.67 -7.03
CA VAL A 30 17.86 -5.77 -7.47
C VAL A 30 18.66 -6.45 -8.58
N PHE A 31 19.10 -7.69 -8.40
CA PHE A 31 19.83 -8.43 -9.43
C PHE A 31 19.04 -8.53 -10.74
N LEU A 32 17.77 -8.94 -10.65
CA LEU A 32 16.89 -9.10 -11.81
C LEU A 32 16.63 -7.78 -12.54
N SER A 33 16.63 -6.64 -11.82
CA SER A 33 16.46 -5.33 -12.45
C SER A 33 17.56 -4.99 -13.48
N PHE A 34 18.75 -5.58 -13.33
CA PHE A 34 19.86 -5.47 -14.28
C PHE A 34 19.87 -6.57 -15.35
N THR A 35 18.79 -7.33 -15.50
CA THR A 35 18.68 -8.45 -16.46
C THR A 35 17.43 -8.34 -17.33
N ASP A 36 17.43 -9.01 -18.48
CA ASP A 36 16.29 -9.10 -19.41
C ASP A 36 15.31 -10.24 -19.08
N VAL A 37 15.27 -10.69 -17.82
CA VAL A 37 14.45 -11.83 -17.40
C VAL A 37 12.97 -11.50 -17.53
N THR A 38 12.33 -12.17 -18.50
CA THR A 38 10.87 -12.18 -18.65
C THR A 38 10.27 -13.32 -17.83
N TYR A 39 8.98 -13.23 -17.47
CA TYR A 39 8.22 -14.31 -16.80
C TYR A 39 8.44 -15.70 -17.41
N LYS A 40 8.49 -15.79 -18.75
CA LYS A 40 8.69 -17.05 -19.50
C LYS A 40 10.08 -17.68 -19.26
N ASN A 41 11.09 -16.85 -19.01
CA ASN A 41 12.48 -17.30 -18.81
C ASN A 41 12.87 -17.33 -17.33
N PHE A 42 12.08 -16.72 -16.44
CA PHE A 42 12.29 -16.74 -14.99
C PHE A 42 12.37 -18.17 -14.44
N VAL A 43 11.49 -19.06 -14.90
CA VAL A 43 11.52 -20.47 -14.49
C VAL A 43 12.83 -21.15 -14.91
N LYS A 44 13.34 -20.86 -16.11
CA LYS A 44 14.64 -21.40 -16.59
C LYS A 44 15.82 -20.86 -15.79
N PHE A 45 15.75 -19.59 -15.38
CA PHE A 45 16.72 -18.96 -14.50
C PHE A 45 16.76 -19.63 -13.11
N VAL A 46 15.60 -19.86 -12.50
CA VAL A 46 15.51 -20.54 -11.19
C VAL A 46 16.05 -21.97 -11.25
N HIS A 47 15.88 -22.66 -12.38
CA HIS A 47 16.40 -24.02 -12.60
C HIS A 47 17.86 -24.06 -13.08
N GLY A 48 18.56 -22.92 -13.15
CA GLY A 48 19.99 -22.88 -13.46
C GLY A 48 20.37 -23.16 -14.92
N VAL A 49 19.45 -22.93 -15.87
CA VAL A 49 19.73 -23.15 -17.30
C VAL A 49 20.65 -22.05 -17.83
N GLU A 50 21.79 -22.43 -18.40
CA GLU A 50 22.76 -21.51 -19.01
C GLU A 50 22.13 -20.73 -20.19
N GLY A 51 22.42 -19.43 -20.28
CA GLY A 51 21.86 -18.54 -21.31
C GLY A 51 20.42 -18.07 -21.04
N SER A 52 19.93 -18.20 -19.80
CA SER A 52 18.56 -17.78 -19.42
C SER A 52 18.35 -16.27 -19.33
N PHE A 53 19.41 -15.47 -19.23
CA PHE A 53 19.35 -14.01 -19.11
C PHE A 53 20.61 -13.32 -19.66
N ARG A 54 20.47 -12.02 -19.93
CA ARG A 54 21.53 -11.09 -20.32
C ARG A 54 21.49 -9.87 -19.41
N TYR A 55 22.67 -9.34 -19.08
CA TYR A 55 22.76 -8.07 -18.36
C TYR A 55 22.33 -6.91 -19.26
N THR A 56 21.38 -6.10 -18.78
CA THR A 56 20.90 -4.91 -19.48
C THR A 56 20.52 -3.79 -18.52
N LEU A 57 20.58 -2.56 -19.02
CA LEU A 57 20.07 -1.35 -18.37
C LEU A 57 18.76 -0.88 -19.01
N ASP A 58 18.20 -1.65 -19.96
CA ASP A 58 16.99 -1.29 -20.70
C ASP A 58 15.79 -1.10 -19.76
N ASN A 59 15.69 -1.87 -18.68
CA ASN A 59 14.63 -1.71 -17.67
C ASN A 59 14.63 -0.29 -17.07
N PHE A 60 15.80 0.23 -16.71
CA PHE A 60 15.93 1.57 -16.16
C PHE A 60 15.66 2.64 -17.22
N ARG A 61 16.13 2.43 -18.46
CA ARG A 61 15.88 3.36 -19.57
C ARG A 61 14.38 3.45 -19.90
N ASN A 62 13.69 2.31 -19.90
CA ASN A 62 12.25 2.25 -20.15
C ASN A 62 11.47 2.99 -19.07
N VAL A 63 11.82 2.81 -17.79
CA VAL A 63 11.16 3.50 -16.67
C VAL A 63 11.45 5.01 -16.68
N LEU A 64 12.69 5.43 -16.96
CA LEU A 64 13.09 6.83 -16.85
C LEU A 64 12.73 7.69 -18.08
N GLY A 65 12.56 7.08 -19.25
CA GLY A 65 12.26 7.85 -20.47
C GLY A 65 11.55 7.11 -21.59
N GLY A 66 11.23 5.83 -21.43
CA GLY A 66 10.51 5.04 -22.44
C GLY A 66 8.99 5.01 -22.24
N ASP A 67 8.52 5.07 -20.99
CA ASP A 67 7.11 4.91 -20.67
C ASP A 67 6.42 6.27 -20.41
N PRO A 68 5.46 6.69 -21.26
CA PRO A 68 4.76 7.96 -21.12
C PRO A 68 3.86 8.04 -19.89
N TYR A 69 3.49 6.92 -19.26
CA TYR A 69 2.61 6.88 -18.09
C TYR A 69 3.35 7.12 -16.78
N ILE A 70 4.67 6.92 -16.73
CA ILE A 70 5.45 7.04 -15.48
C ILE A 70 5.32 8.41 -14.82
N PRO A 71 5.39 9.56 -15.53
CA PRO A 71 5.17 10.86 -14.92
C PRO A 71 3.77 11.05 -14.35
N GLU A 72 2.73 10.54 -15.04
CA GLU A 72 1.34 10.60 -14.56
C GLU A 72 1.18 9.76 -13.29
N ILE A 73 1.69 8.52 -13.29
CA ILE A 73 1.67 7.61 -12.14
C ILE A 73 2.42 8.22 -10.96
N ALA A 74 3.60 8.81 -11.19
CA ALA A 74 4.38 9.47 -10.14
C ALA A 74 3.62 10.64 -9.52
N LYS A 75 2.96 11.47 -10.35
CA LYS A 75 2.13 12.59 -9.87
C LYS A 75 0.95 12.10 -9.05
N ILE A 76 0.22 11.09 -9.52
CA ILE A 76 -0.90 10.48 -8.79
C ILE A 76 -0.42 9.89 -7.46
N THR A 77 0.71 9.20 -7.47
CA THR A 77 1.30 8.59 -6.27
C THR A 77 1.72 9.63 -5.25
N LEU A 78 2.38 10.71 -5.68
CA LEU A 78 2.78 11.82 -4.81
C LEU A 78 1.57 12.56 -4.23
N LEU A 79 0.55 12.81 -5.05
CA LEU A 79 -0.72 13.39 -4.60
C LEU A 79 -1.38 12.49 -3.56
N TYR A 80 -1.48 11.19 -3.85
CA TYR A 80 -2.04 10.20 -2.94
C TYR A 80 -1.31 10.17 -1.60
N ILE A 81 0.04 10.04 -1.62
CA ILE A 81 0.86 10.05 -0.40
C ILE A 81 0.68 11.35 0.36
N GLY A 82 0.78 12.50 -0.31
CA GLY A 82 0.66 13.81 0.32
C GLY A 82 -0.70 14.02 0.97
N THR A 83 -1.79 13.72 0.26
CA THR A 83 -3.16 13.86 0.75
C THR A 83 -3.45 12.90 1.89
N VAL A 84 -3.14 11.60 1.72
CA VAL A 84 -3.40 10.58 2.75
C VAL A 84 -2.60 10.86 4.01
N LEU A 85 -1.32 11.21 3.89
CA LEU A 85 -0.47 11.52 5.05
C LEU A 85 -0.98 12.77 5.77
N SER A 86 -1.31 13.84 5.04
CA SER A 86 -1.84 15.07 5.63
C SER A 86 -3.14 14.80 6.39
N ILE A 87 -4.11 14.15 5.75
CA ILE A 87 -5.39 13.82 6.39
C ILE A 87 -5.16 12.96 7.63
N ASN A 88 -4.33 11.91 7.54
CA ASN A 88 -4.06 11.04 8.69
C ASN A 88 -3.37 11.79 9.83
N ALA A 89 -2.37 12.60 9.56
CA ALA A 89 -1.63 13.34 10.56
C ALA A 89 -2.53 14.37 11.27
N PHE A 90 -3.22 15.22 10.51
CA PHE A 90 -4.11 16.25 11.08
C PHE A 90 -5.28 15.63 11.83
N TYR A 91 -5.93 14.62 11.24
CA TYR A 91 -7.08 13.97 11.88
C TYR A 91 -6.66 13.22 13.15
N ALA A 92 -5.55 12.48 13.12
CA ALA A 92 -5.06 11.78 14.31
C ALA A 92 -4.69 12.75 15.44
N LEU A 93 -4.05 13.87 15.12
CA LEU A 93 -3.73 14.92 16.09
C LEU A 93 -5.01 15.55 16.67
N ALA A 94 -5.95 15.97 15.82
CA ALA A 94 -7.21 16.57 16.25
C ALA A 94 -8.02 15.60 17.12
N LEU A 95 -8.11 14.34 16.72
CA LEU A 95 -8.80 13.29 17.46
C LEU A 95 -8.12 13.03 18.81
N SER A 96 -6.78 12.93 18.84
CA SER A 96 -6.01 12.72 20.08
C SER A 96 -6.22 13.88 21.07
N ILE A 97 -6.14 15.12 20.61
CA ILE A 97 -6.38 16.29 21.47
C ILE A 97 -7.83 16.28 22.00
N SER A 98 -8.79 15.98 21.12
CA SER A 98 -10.21 15.91 21.49
C SER A 98 -10.49 14.88 22.57
N ILE A 99 -9.94 13.67 22.41
CA ILE A 99 -10.15 12.56 23.34
C ILE A 99 -9.46 12.82 24.68
N VAL A 100 -8.23 13.35 24.68
CA VAL A 100 -7.44 13.53 25.91
C VAL A 100 -7.87 14.76 26.71
N TYR A 101 -8.17 15.88 26.04
CA TYR A 101 -8.38 17.16 26.72
C TYR A 101 -9.84 17.61 26.78
N LEU A 102 -10.67 17.28 25.79
CA LEU A 102 -12.04 17.78 25.72
C LEU A 102 -13.08 16.78 26.26
N ILE A 103 -12.86 15.49 26.07
CA ILE A 103 -13.82 14.46 26.48
C ILE A 103 -13.50 13.96 27.90
N LYS A 104 -14.22 14.48 28.90
CA LYS A 104 -14.15 13.98 30.29
C LYS A 104 -14.93 12.68 30.51
N ASN A 105 -15.81 12.31 29.57
CA ASN A 105 -16.62 11.09 29.65
C ASN A 105 -15.87 9.91 28.99
N GLU A 106 -15.42 8.97 29.82
CA GLU A 106 -14.66 7.79 29.38
C GLU A 106 -15.40 6.93 28.35
N VAL A 107 -16.73 6.85 28.41
CA VAL A 107 -17.52 6.07 27.46
C VAL A 107 -17.46 6.69 26.06
N LEU A 108 -17.62 8.00 25.97
CA LEU A 108 -17.58 8.73 24.70
C LEU A 108 -16.16 8.70 24.09
N SER A 109 -15.13 8.84 24.94
CA SER A 109 -13.71 8.67 24.55
C SER A 109 -13.47 7.29 23.94
N THR A 110 -14.01 6.24 24.57
CA THR A 110 -13.86 4.86 24.08
C THR A 110 -14.57 4.65 22.75
N ILE A 111 -15.82 5.13 22.60
CA ILE A 111 -16.58 5.02 21.35
C ILE A 111 -15.83 5.68 20.19
N MET A 112 -15.30 6.89 20.39
CA MET A 112 -14.54 7.62 19.35
C MET A 112 -13.28 6.85 18.90
N ARG A 113 -12.56 6.22 19.84
CA ARG A 113 -11.39 5.37 19.50
C ARG A 113 -11.82 4.15 18.69
N VAL A 114 -12.89 3.47 19.10
CA VAL A 114 -13.40 2.28 18.42
C VAL A 114 -13.85 2.62 17.01
N VAL A 115 -14.68 3.66 16.83
CA VAL A 115 -15.15 4.11 15.52
C VAL A 115 -13.98 4.44 14.58
N TRP A 116 -12.91 5.04 15.09
CA TRP A 116 -11.71 5.33 14.31
C TRP A 116 -10.88 4.09 13.97
N LEU A 117 -10.80 3.10 14.87
CA LEU A 117 -10.05 1.86 14.66
C LEU A 117 -10.77 0.86 13.76
N LEU A 118 -12.10 0.80 13.80
CA LEU A 118 -12.93 -0.11 13.02
C LEU A 118 -12.57 -0.15 11.52
N PRO A 119 -12.51 0.98 10.78
CA PRO A 119 -12.15 0.93 9.37
C PRO A 119 -10.71 0.42 9.15
N ARG A 120 -9.78 0.67 10.09
CA ARG A 120 -8.36 0.31 9.97
C ARG A 120 -8.09 -1.18 10.13
N ILE A 121 -8.93 -1.89 10.88
CA ILE A 121 -8.82 -3.35 11.04
C ILE A 121 -9.51 -4.12 9.92
N THR A 122 -10.28 -3.43 9.07
CA THR A 122 -10.99 -4.02 7.94
C THR A 122 -10.00 -4.47 6.86
N PRO A 123 -10.12 -5.68 6.29
CA PRO A 123 -9.31 -6.09 5.16
C PRO A 123 -9.49 -5.16 3.96
N ALA A 124 -8.40 -4.86 3.26
CA ALA A 124 -8.41 -3.94 2.10
C ALA A 124 -9.42 -4.34 1.02
N VAL A 125 -9.61 -5.65 0.80
CA VAL A 125 -10.56 -6.17 -0.19
C VAL A 125 -12.01 -5.83 0.19
N VAL A 126 -12.38 -6.01 1.46
CA VAL A 126 -13.72 -5.69 1.96
C VAL A 126 -13.98 -4.19 1.83
N TYR A 127 -12.98 -3.37 2.17
CA TYR A 127 -13.05 -1.92 1.99
C TYR A 127 -13.29 -1.54 0.52
N GLY A 128 -12.59 -2.17 -0.42
CA GLY A 128 -12.81 -1.96 -1.85
C GLY A 128 -14.24 -2.27 -2.29
N PHE A 129 -14.80 -3.39 -1.84
CA PHE A 129 -16.19 -3.74 -2.14
C PHE A 129 -17.20 -2.77 -1.52
N LEU A 130 -16.97 -2.30 -0.29
CA LEU A 130 -17.83 -1.31 0.35
C LEU A 130 -17.84 0.00 -0.42
N TRP A 131 -16.70 0.49 -0.88
CA TRP A 131 -16.63 1.70 -1.71
C TRP A 131 -17.31 1.50 -3.06
N MET A 132 -17.07 0.37 -3.72
CA MET A 132 -17.72 0.04 -5.00
C MET A 132 -19.24 0.03 -4.88
N TRP A 133 -19.77 -0.56 -3.81
CA TRP A 133 -21.21 -0.50 -3.52
C TRP A 133 -21.68 0.91 -3.18
N LEU A 134 -20.93 1.63 -2.35
CA LEU A 134 -21.28 2.97 -1.88
C LEU A 134 -21.47 3.96 -3.04
N ILE A 135 -20.59 3.89 -4.04
CA ILE A 135 -20.57 4.76 -5.22
C ILE A 135 -21.29 4.17 -6.44
N SER A 136 -21.87 2.97 -6.31
CA SER A 136 -22.55 2.28 -7.40
C SER A 136 -23.65 3.16 -8.02
N PRO A 137 -23.66 3.39 -9.34
CA PRO A 137 -24.70 4.16 -9.98
C PRO A 137 -26.10 3.57 -9.74
N GLY A 138 -27.07 4.42 -9.42
CA GLY A 138 -28.48 4.06 -9.22
C GLY A 138 -28.81 3.33 -7.91
N THR A 139 -27.89 2.53 -7.36
CA THR A 139 -28.12 1.67 -6.18
C THR A 139 -27.32 2.09 -4.96
N GLY A 140 -26.21 2.81 -5.15
CA GLY A 140 -25.32 3.23 -4.07
C GLY A 140 -25.95 4.31 -3.19
N PRO A 141 -25.83 4.23 -1.85
CA PRO A 141 -26.33 5.27 -0.95
C PRO A 141 -25.76 6.65 -1.26
N LEU A 142 -24.49 6.73 -1.65
CA LEU A 142 -23.85 8.00 -1.97
C LEU A 142 -24.42 8.58 -3.27
N TYR A 143 -24.63 7.73 -4.29
CA TYR A 143 -25.30 8.14 -5.53
C TYR A 143 -26.70 8.73 -5.25
N GLN A 144 -27.51 8.05 -4.44
CA GLN A 144 -28.85 8.52 -4.07
C GLN A 144 -28.82 9.84 -3.30
N PHE A 145 -27.85 9.99 -2.39
CA PHE A 145 -27.64 11.23 -1.64
C PHE A 145 -27.35 12.41 -2.58
N PHE A 146 -26.41 12.26 -3.52
CA PHE A 146 -26.12 13.33 -4.48
C PHE A 146 -27.26 13.60 -5.47
N ALA A 147 -27.93 12.54 -5.94
CA ALA A 147 -29.12 12.66 -6.79
C ALA A 147 -30.26 13.42 -6.07
N SER A 148 -30.44 13.21 -4.76
CA SER A 148 -31.43 13.95 -3.96
C SER A 148 -31.13 15.46 -3.86
N MET A 149 -29.87 15.86 -4.02
CA MET A 149 -29.44 17.26 -4.06
C MET A 149 -29.46 17.84 -5.49
N GLY A 150 -29.97 17.10 -6.48
CA GLY A 150 -30.02 17.52 -7.88
C GLY A 150 -28.68 17.42 -8.62
N ILE A 151 -27.66 16.80 -8.01
CA ILE A 151 -26.37 16.53 -8.65
C ILE A 151 -26.49 15.16 -9.31
N ALA A 152 -26.51 15.11 -10.65
CA ALA A 152 -26.45 13.87 -11.40
C ALA A 152 -25.03 13.29 -11.26
N PRO A 153 -24.80 12.27 -10.41
CA PRO A 153 -23.46 11.75 -10.20
C PRO A 153 -23.09 10.93 -11.44
N GLY A 154 -22.04 11.33 -12.15
CA GLY A 154 -21.45 10.51 -13.22
C GLY A 154 -20.98 9.15 -12.69
N SER A 155 -20.64 8.23 -13.58
CA SER A 155 -20.11 6.93 -13.16
C SER A 155 -18.67 7.09 -12.68
N TRP A 156 -18.47 7.44 -11.41
CA TRP A 156 -17.14 7.69 -10.81
C TRP A 156 -16.17 6.50 -10.89
N LEU A 157 -16.68 5.29 -11.16
CA LEU A 157 -15.87 4.09 -11.37
C LEU A 157 -15.33 3.98 -12.80
N LEU A 158 -16.05 4.53 -13.78
CA LEU A 158 -15.78 4.32 -15.20
C LEU A 158 -15.24 5.58 -15.88
N GLU A 159 -15.49 6.75 -15.30
CA GLU A 159 -15.13 8.05 -15.86
C GLU A 159 -13.93 8.63 -15.10
N LYS A 160 -12.89 9.03 -15.84
CA LYS A 160 -11.84 9.89 -15.28
C LYS A 160 -12.44 11.29 -15.04
N PRO A 161 -12.06 11.98 -13.94
CA PRO A 161 -12.44 13.38 -13.71
C PRO A 161 -11.87 14.33 -14.77
#